data_AF-A0A1F3D8M3-F1
#
_entry.id   AF-A0A1F3D8M3-F1
#
_cell.length_a   1.000
_cell.length_b   1.000
_cell.length_c   1.000
_cell.angle_alpha   90.00
_cell.angle_beta   90.00
_cell.angle_gamma   90.00
#
_symmetry.space_group_name_H-M   'P 1'
#
loop_
_entity.id
_entity.type
_entity.pdbx_description
1 polymer ?
#
loop_
_entity_poly.entity_id
_entity_poly.type
_entity_poly.pdbx_seq_one_letter_code
_entity_poly.pdbx_strand_id
1 'polypeptide(L)'
;MSEDQNIEFKESWRDEYLKWICGFANAQGGKIFIGKDDDGKVIGLKDWKKLMEDIPNKGKYILGILVDVDLHKSKKGEFIEITIEPYPYPVNYKGQYHYQSGSTKQELKGAALDKFLLQKIGKRWDGVPVPKVSIKELKQETFDFFSKKALKSQRINEESLTDTNEQLLENLQLKLQ
;
A
#
# COMPACT_ATOMS: atom_id res chain seq x y z
N MET A 1 -12.91 -5.23 -22.48
CA MET A 1 -14.02 -5.57 -21.57
C MET A 1 -13.38 -5.89 -20.24
N SER A 2 -13.20 -4.87 -19.40
CA SER A 2 -12.65 -5.03 -18.06
C SER A 2 -13.78 -5.54 -17.19
N GLU A 3 -13.70 -6.78 -16.71
CA GLU A 3 -14.40 -7.11 -15.49
C GLU A 3 -14.02 -6.05 -14.43
N ASP A 4 -15.01 -5.57 -13.70
CA ASP A 4 -14.86 -4.56 -12.66
C ASP A 4 -14.01 -5.09 -11.50
N GLN A 5 -12.70 -5.23 -11.70
CA GLN A 5 -11.75 -5.77 -10.71
C GLN A 5 -11.70 -4.93 -9.41
N ASN A 6 -12.23 -3.71 -9.47
CA ASN A 6 -12.30 -2.77 -8.35
C ASN A 6 -13.71 -2.61 -7.78
N ILE A 7 -14.64 -3.53 -8.08
CA ILE A 7 -15.98 -3.55 -7.48
C ILE A 7 -16.20 -4.85 -6.72
N GLU A 8 -16.71 -4.73 -5.50
CA GLU A 8 -17.12 -5.85 -4.67
C GLU A 8 -18.62 -5.74 -4.34
N PHE A 9 -19.38 -6.81 -4.58
CA PHE A 9 -20.78 -6.92 -4.14
C PHE A 9 -20.87 -7.73 -2.84
N LYS A 10 -21.75 -7.26 -1.93
CA LYS A 10 -22.11 -7.96 -0.70
C LYS A 10 -23.59 -7.80 -0.43
N GLU A 11 -24.24 -8.90 -0.07
CA GLU A 11 -25.66 -8.91 0.28
C GLU A 11 -25.96 -8.15 1.58
N SER A 12 -25.06 -8.26 2.56
CA SER A 12 -25.20 -7.66 3.90
C SER A 12 -23.86 -7.09 4.36
N TRP A 13 -23.84 -6.29 5.42
CA TRP A 13 -22.59 -5.84 6.03
C TRP A 13 -22.07 -6.83 7.06
N ARG A 14 -20.75 -7.03 7.07
CA ARG A 14 -20.02 -7.68 8.16
C ARG A 14 -18.75 -6.89 8.43
N ASP A 15 -18.38 -6.76 9.70
CA ASP A 15 -17.20 -5.98 10.08
C ASP A 15 -15.89 -6.53 9.50
N GLU A 16 -15.86 -7.81 9.11
CA GLU A 16 -14.73 -8.38 8.37
C GLU A 16 -14.50 -7.73 7.01
N TYR A 17 -15.49 -7.06 6.41
CA TYR A 17 -15.37 -6.35 5.15
C TYR A 17 -14.48 -5.10 5.24
N LEU A 18 -14.12 -4.67 6.45
CA LEU A 18 -13.02 -3.72 6.66
C LEU A 18 -11.70 -4.21 6.06
N LYS A 19 -11.50 -5.53 5.93
CA LYS A 19 -10.34 -6.10 5.23
C LYS A 19 -10.33 -5.78 3.73
N TRP A 20 -11.51 -5.68 3.09
CA TRP A 20 -11.62 -5.28 1.68
C TRP A 20 -11.36 -3.79 1.52
N ILE A 21 -11.89 -2.96 2.42
CA ILE A 21 -11.56 -1.52 2.45
C ILE A 21 -10.04 -1.33 2.59
N CYS A 22 -9.39 -2.06 3.51
CA CYS A 22 -7.93 -2.09 3.64
C CYS A 22 -7.23 -2.53 2.34
N GLY A 23 -7.73 -3.60 1.70
CA GLY A 23 -7.22 -4.11 0.43
C GLY A 23 -7.27 -3.09 -0.71
N PHE A 24 -8.41 -2.44 -0.90
CA PHE A 24 -8.61 -1.41 -1.92
C PHE A 24 -7.76 -0.17 -1.65
N ALA A 25 -7.74 0.31 -0.40
CA ALA A 25 -6.96 1.48 -0.02
C ALA A 25 -5.45 1.26 -0.24
N ASN A 26 -4.95 0.04 0.01
CA ASN A 26 -3.54 -0.27 -0.25
C ASN A 26 -3.20 -0.46 -1.74
N ALA A 27 -4.20 -0.75 -2.57
CA ALA A 27 -4.08 -1.00 -4.00
C ALA A 27 -4.46 0.24 -4.83
N GLN A 28 -5.38 0.10 -5.79
CA GLN A 28 -5.80 1.15 -6.74
C GLN A 28 -7.12 1.83 -6.35
N GLY A 29 -7.55 1.67 -5.09
CA GLY A 29 -8.91 2.03 -4.69
C GLY A 29 -9.95 1.05 -5.23
N GLY A 30 -11.23 1.37 -5.01
CA GLY A 30 -12.34 0.55 -5.45
C GLY A 30 -13.65 0.92 -4.77
N LYS A 31 -14.67 0.10 -5.02
CA LYS A 31 -16.02 0.28 -4.52
C LYS A 31 -16.55 -0.99 -3.91
N ILE A 32 -17.27 -0.86 -2.80
CA ILE A 32 -18.00 -1.98 -2.20
C ILE A 32 -19.48 -1.60 -2.17
N PHE A 33 -20.33 -2.45 -2.73
CA PHE A 33 -21.77 -2.30 -2.63
C PHE A 33 -22.34 -3.28 -1.61
N ILE A 34 -23.06 -2.75 -0.63
CA ILE A 34 -23.76 -3.53 0.39
C ILE A 34 -25.26 -3.51 0.11
N GLY A 35 -25.94 -4.65 0.13
CA GLY A 35 -27.35 -4.79 -0.26
C GLY A 35 -27.55 -5.22 -1.71
N LYS A 36 -26.52 -5.80 -2.34
CA LYS A 36 -26.57 -6.40 -3.67
C LYS A 36 -26.13 -7.86 -3.64
N ASP A 37 -26.76 -8.72 -4.43
CA ASP A 37 -26.31 -10.11 -4.64
C ASP A 37 -25.04 -10.17 -5.50
N ASP A 38 -24.50 -11.37 -5.69
CA ASP A 38 -23.29 -11.61 -6.47
C ASP A 38 -23.44 -11.24 -7.96
N ASP A 39 -24.68 -11.15 -8.46
CA ASP A 39 -25.01 -10.65 -9.81
C ASP A 39 -25.12 -9.11 -9.86
N GLY A 40 -24.95 -8.42 -8.73
CA GLY A 40 -25.11 -6.97 -8.60
C GLY A 40 -26.57 -6.48 -8.55
N LYS A 41 -27.55 -7.38 -8.36
CA LYS A 41 -28.97 -7.01 -8.22
C LYS A 41 -29.26 -6.56 -6.81
N VAL A 42 -30.04 -5.49 -6.68
CA VAL A 42 -30.44 -4.96 -5.37
C VAL A 42 -31.38 -5.92 -4.65
N ILE A 43 -31.01 -6.30 -3.43
CA ILE A 43 -31.82 -7.10 -2.52
C ILE A 43 -32.38 -6.28 -1.34
N GLY A 44 -31.79 -5.12 -1.05
CA GLY A 44 -32.25 -4.18 -0.03
C GLY A 44 -31.67 -4.43 1.36
N LEU A 45 -31.38 -3.34 2.09
CA LEU A 45 -30.90 -3.35 3.47
C LEU A 45 -31.98 -2.85 4.43
N LYS A 46 -32.17 -3.52 5.56
CA LYS A 46 -33.12 -3.09 6.61
C LYS A 46 -32.49 -2.13 7.61
N ASP A 47 -31.20 -2.28 7.85
CA ASP A 47 -30.41 -1.59 8.86
C ASP A 47 -29.52 -0.49 8.28
N TRP A 48 -29.81 -0.04 7.06
CA TRP A 48 -29.01 0.95 6.33
C TRP A 48 -28.72 2.22 7.14
N LYS A 49 -29.67 2.71 7.96
CA LYS A 49 -29.48 3.89 8.81
C LYS A 49 -28.30 3.75 9.75
N LYS A 50 -28.21 2.58 10.41
CA LYS A 50 -27.12 2.27 11.32
C LYS A 50 -25.82 2.09 10.56
N LEU A 51 -25.86 1.43 9.40
CA LEU A 51 -24.67 1.19 8.59
C LEU A 51 -24.05 2.47 8.04
N MET A 52 -24.87 3.47 7.67
CA MET A 52 -24.40 4.81 7.26
C MET A 52 -23.59 5.51 8.35
N GLU A 53 -23.85 5.22 9.63
CA GLU A 53 -23.08 5.75 10.76
C GLU A 53 -21.90 4.84 11.14
N ASP A 54 -22.11 3.53 11.18
CA ASP A 54 -21.13 2.56 11.66
C ASP A 54 -19.93 2.42 10.72
N ILE A 55 -20.16 2.33 9.40
CA ILE A 55 -19.12 2.07 8.41
C ILE A 55 -18.04 3.17 8.39
N PRO A 56 -18.36 4.47 8.23
CA PRO A 56 -17.34 5.50 8.20
C PRO A 56 -16.62 5.64 9.55
N ASN A 57 -17.34 5.46 10.67
CA ASN A 57 -16.72 5.44 12.01
C ASN A 57 -15.74 4.26 12.16
N LYS A 58 -16.10 3.06 11.70
CA LYS A 58 -15.20 1.90 11.72
C LYS A 58 -14.00 2.09 10.80
N GLY A 59 -14.17 2.68 9.63
CA GLY A 59 -13.06 3.09 8.76
C GLY A 59 -12.07 3.98 9.53
N LYS A 60 -12.57 5.03 10.19
CA LYS A 60 -11.74 5.95 10.96
C LYS A 60 -11.05 5.27 12.15
N TYR A 61 -11.80 4.55 13.00
CA TYR A 61 -11.27 4.03 14.26
C TYR A 61 -10.44 2.75 14.12
N ILE A 62 -10.73 1.91 13.11
CA ILE A 62 -10.06 0.61 12.94
C ILE A 62 -8.96 0.69 11.88
N LEU A 63 -9.20 1.42 10.78
CA LEU A 63 -8.27 1.50 9.65
C LEU A 63 -7.45 2.80 9.64
N GLY A 64 -7.89 3.83 10.37
CA GLY A 64 -7.23 5.13 10.39
C GLY A 64 -7.47 5.97 9.14
N ILE A 65 -8.48 5.64 8.33
CA ILE A 65 -8.82 6.36 7.09
C ILE A 65 -10.29 6.77 7.08
N LEU A 66 -10.61 7.81 6.33
CA LEU A 66 -11.99 8.15 6.01
C LEU A 66 -12.41 7.39 4.75
N VAL A 67 -13.67 6.95 4.73
CA VAL A 67 -14.29 6.31 3.57
C VAL A 67 -15.59 7.03 3.28
N ASP A 68 -15.86 7.24 2.00
CA ASP A 68 -17.11 7.84 1.55
C ASP A 68 -18.18 6.75 1.49
N VAL A 69 -19.33 7.03 2.08
CA VAL A 69 -20.44 6.07 2.22
C VAL A 69 -21.71 6.74 1.75
N ASP A 70 -22.27 6.24 0.66
CA ASP A 70 -23.45 6.78 0.00
C ASP A 70 -24.62 5.82 0.11
N LEU A 71 -25.81 6.36 0.41
CA LEU A 71 -27.06 5.62 0.41
C LEU A 71 -27.76 5.76 -0.94
N HIS A 72 -28.08 4.63 -1.55
CA HIS A 72 -28.88 4.58 -2.76
C HIS A 72 -30.24 3.96 -2.47
N LYS A 73 -31.27 4.49 -3.15
CA LYS A 73 -32.65 4.01 -3.05
C LYS A 73 -33.08 3.37 -4.35
N SER A 74 -33.72 2.20 -4.27
CA SER A 74 -34.29 1.50 -5.41
C SER A 74 -35.72 1.04 -5.10
N LYS A 75 -36.45 0.59 -6.13
CA LYS A 75 -37.76 -0.04 -5.95
C LYS A 75 -37.70 -1.32 -5.09
N LYS A 76 -36.54 -1.98 -5.03
CA LYS A 76 -36.31 -3.21 -4.26
C LYS A 76 -35.76 -2.97 -2.86
N GLY A 77 -35.59 -1.70 -2.46
CA GLY A 77 -35.02 -1.30 -1.17
C GLY A 77 -33.73 -0.50 -1.33
N GLU A 78 -33.17 -0.12 -0.19
CA GLU A 78 -31.94 0.67 -0.07
C GLU A 78 -30.67 -0.20 -0.16
N PHE A 79 -29.60 0.35 -0.72
CA PHE A 79 -28.28 -0.26 -0.72
C PHE A 79 -27.23 0.83 -0.47
N ILE A 80 -26.03 0.43 -0.02
CA ILE A 80 -24.93 1.34 0.30
C ILE A 80 -23.81 1.16 -0.71
N GLU A 81 -23.22 2.25 -1.15
CA GLU A 81 -21.95 2.29 -1.89
C GLU A 81 -20.87 2.84 -0.96
N ILE A 82 -19.76 2.12 -0.83
CA ILE A 82 -18.57 2.57 -0.12
C ILE A 82 -17.52 2.85 -1.19
N THR A 83 -17.06 4.10 -1.29
CA THR A 83 -15.97 4.49 -2.20
C THR A 83 -14.65 4.56 -1.43
N ILE A 84 -13.64 3.88 -1.96
CA ILE A 84 -12.31 3.77 -1.36
C ILE A 84 -11.29 4.30 -2.37
N GLU A 85 -10.60 5.38 -2.02
CA GLU A 85 -9.51 5.91 -2.81
C GLU A 85 -8.18 5.18 -2.52
N PRO A 86 -7.23 5.12 -3.48
CA PRO A 86 -5.87 4.68 -3.20
C PRO A 86 -5.25 5.56 -2.10
N TYR A 87 -4.79 4.92 -1.03
CA TYR A 87 -4.20 5.62 0.11
C TYR A 87 -2.67 5.68 -0.03
N PRO A 88 -2.04 6.85 0.16
CA PRO A 88 -0.60 7.00 -0.04
C PRO A 88 0.23 6.26 1.02
N TYR A 89 -0.31 6.05 2.22
CA TYR A 89 0.36 5.36 3.31
C TYR A 89 -0.16 3.93 3.51
N PRO A 90 0.60 3.03 4.17
CA PRO A 90 0.13 1.69 4.50
C PRO A 90 -1.09 1.72 5.42
N VAL A 91 -2.19 1.10 5.00
CA VAL A 91 -3.39 0.88 5.83
C VAL A 91 -3.35 -0.54 6.36
N ASN A 92 -3.62 -0.73 7.65
CA ASN A 92 -3.71 -2.07 8.25
C ASN A 92 -5.08 -2.28 8.91
N TYR A 93 -5.53 -3.53 8.89
CA TYR A 93 -6.66 -4.00 9.69
C TYR A 93 -6.11 -4.83 10.86
N LYS A 94 -6.08 -4.24 12.07
CA LYS A 94 -5.62 -4.91 13.29
C LYS A 94 -4.23 -5.57 13.14
N GLY A 95 -3.29 -4.84 12.54
CA GLY A 95 -1.92 -5.30 12.27
C GLY A 95 -1.76 -6.14 11.00
N GLN A 96 -2.84 -6.49 10.31
CA GLN A 96 -2.79 -7.22 9.05
C GLN A 96 -2.87 -6.26 7.86
N TYR A 97 -1.95 -6.38 6.92
CA TYR A 97 -1.97 -5.62 5.68
C TYR A 97 -2.67 -6.45 4.61
N HIS A 98 -3.82 -5.98 4.13
CA HIS A 98 -4.52 -6.61 3.01
C HIS A 98 -4.26 -5.82 1.74
N TYR A 99 -4.23 -6.50 0.59
CA TYR A 99 -4.01 -5.90 -0.72
C TYR A 99 -4.96 -6.54 -1.74
N GLN A 100 -5.62 -5.71 -2.55
CA GLN A 100 -6.45 -6.19 -3.65
C GLN A 100 -5.59 -6.47 -4.88
N SER A 101 -5.59 -7.72 -5.35
CA SER A 101 -4.90 -8.13 -6.57
C SER A 101 -5.89 -8.84 -7.49
N GLY A 102 -6.32 -8.14 -8.54
CA GLY A 102 -7.41 -8.59 -9.40
C GLY A 102 -8.71 -8.72 -8.60
N SER A 103 -9.43 -9.84 -8.75
CA SER A 103 -10.67 -10.13 -8.02
C SER A 103 -10.45 -10.69 -6.60
N THR A 104 -9.20 -10.80 -6.13
CA THR A 104 -8.90 -11.43 -4.84
C THR A 104 -8.24 -10.47 -3.86
N LYS A 105 -8.72 -10.49 -2.62
CA LYS A 105 -8.11 -9.81 -1.47
C LYS A 105 -7.12 -10.73 -0.76
N GLN A 106 -5.83 -10.40 -0.80
CA GLN A 106 -4.77 -11.19 -0.16
C GLN A 106 -4.21 -10.48 1.07
N GLU A 107 -3.78 -11.25 2.09
CA GLU A 107 -3.01 -10.70 3.21
C GLU A 107 -1.52 -10.72 2.83
N LEU A 108 -0.86 -9.57 2.93
CA LEU A 108 0.57 -9.45 2.68
C LEU A 108 1.37 -9.97 3.89
N LYS A 109 2.30 -10.89 3.61
CA LYS A 109 3.20 -11.49 4.61
C LYS A 109 4.62 -11.63 4.05
N GLY A 110 5.60 -11.74 4.96
CA GLY A 110 7.01 -11.93 4.61
C GLY A 110 7.50 -10.90 3.60
N ALA A 111 8.27 -11.36 2.61
CA ALA A 111 8.90 -10.49 1.61
C ALA A 111 7.92 -9.60 0.83
N ALA A 112 6.65 -10.04 0.64
CA ALA A 112 5.65 -9.23 -0.03
C ALA A 112 5.23 -8.01 0.82
N LEU A 113 5.11 -8.21 2.14
CA LEU A 113 4.84 -7.14 3.09
C LEU A 113 6.01 -6.17 3.18
N ASP A 114 7.24 -6.68 3.30
CA ASP A 114 8.44 -5.84 3.39
C ASP A 114 8.57 -4.94 2.16
N LYS A 115 8.42 -5.51 0.97
CA LYS A 115 8.43 -4.77 -0.29
C LYS A 115 7.35 -3.70 -0.33
N PHE A 116 6.12 -4.02 0.07
CA PHE A 116 5.01 -3.09 0.08
C PHE A 116 5.25 -1.90 1.02
N LEU A 117 5.70 -2.16 2.25
CA LEU A 117 5.98 -1.11 3.24
C LEU A 117 7.07 -0.16 2.75
N LEU A 118 8.15 -0.70 2.19
CA LEU A 118 9.24 0.10 1.63
C LEU A 118 8.75 1.00 0.49
N GLN A 119 8.00 0.45 -0.45
CA GLN A 119 7.44 1.21 -1.57
C GLN A 119 6.55 2.37 -1.11
N LYS A 120 5.71 2.15 -0.09
CA LYS A 120 4.81 3.18 0.45
C LYS A 120 5.53 4.31 1.20
N ILE A 121 6.73 4.06 1.76
CA ILE A 121 7.56 5.11 2.37
C ILE A 121 8.59 5.72 1.40
N GLY A 122 8.43 5.47 0.09
CA GLY A 122 9.32 5.99 -0.94
C GLY A 122 10.72 5.35 -0.96
N LYS A 123 10.92 4.25 -0.23
CA LYS A 123 12.17 3.50 -0.23
C LYS A 123 12.08 2.31 -1.17
N ARG A 124 13.20 1.98 -1.79
CA ARG A 124 13.36 0.72 -2.53
C ARG A 124 14.12 -0.27 -1.65
N TRP A 125 14.05 -1.56 -1.98
CA TRP A 125 14.70 -2.64 -1.22
C TRP A 125 16.23 -2.47 -1.15
N ASP A 126 16.82 -1.87 -2.17
CA ASP A 126 18.24 -1.48 -2.28
C ASP A 126 18.57 -0.19 -1.50
N GLY A 127 17.56 0.53 -0.99
CA GLY A 127 17.70 1.69 -0.13
C GLY A 127 17.54 1.39 1.37
N VAL A 128 17.51 0.10 1.76
CA VAL A 128 17.46 -0.33 3.17
C VAL A 128 18.86 -0.76 3.59
N PRO A 129 19.39 -0.27 4.72
CA PRO A 129 20.74 -0.62 5.14
C PRO A 129 20.74 -2.08 5.60
N VAL A 130 21.77 -2.83 5.22
CA VAL A 130 21.94 -4.19 5.73
C VAL A 130 22.27 -4.09 7.23
N PRO A 131 21.45 -4.67 8.13
CA PRO A 131 21.71 -4.59 9.56
C PRO A 131 23.06 -5.20 9.90
N LYS A 132 23.79 -4.56 10.82
CA LYS A 132 25.08 -5.03 11.34
C LYS A 132 26.20 -5.16 10.31
N VAL A 133 26.08 -4.52 9.13
CA VAL A 133 27.19 -4.38 8.19
C VAL A 133 27.85 -3.02 8.39
N SER A 134 29.14 -3.02 8.71
CA SER A 134 29.92 -1.79 8.82
C SER A 134 30.69 -1.50 7.53
N ILE A 135 31.06 -0.23 7.31
CA ILE A 135 31.86 0.17 6.12
C ILE A 135 33.19 -0.59 6.07
N LYS A 136 33.75 -0.96 7.23
CA LYS A 136 34.98 -1.75 7.36
C LYS A 136 34.87 -3.18 6.85
N GLU A 137 33.66 -3.72 6.74
CA GLU A 137 33.40 -5.07 6.21
C GLU A 137 33.21 -5.08 4.69
N LEU A 138 33.09 -3.89 4.08
CA LEU A 138 32.99 -3.74 2.64
C LEU A 138 34.40 -3.83 2.01
N LYS A 139 34.50 -4.56 0.89
CA LYS A 139 35.79 -4.77 0.22
C LYS A 139 36.32 -3.47 -0.40
N GLN A 140 37.53 -3.06 -0.04
CA GLN A 140 38.20 -1.87 -0.61
C GLN A 140 38.26 -1.93 -2.15
N GLU A 141 38.55 -3.10 -2.70
CA GLU A 141 38.63 -3.33 -4.15
C GLU A 141 37.35 -2.92 -4.90
N THR A 142 36.18 -3.03 -4.25
CA THR A 142 34.89 -2.62 -4.83
C THR A 142 34.80 -1.10 -4.96
N PHE A 143 35.27 -0.35 -3.96
CA PHE A 143 35.32 1.12 -4.01
C PHE A 143 36.28 1.59 -5.10
N ASP A 144 37.49 1.04 -5.13
CA ASP A 144 38.51 1.40 -6.12
C ASP A 144 38.01 1.14 -7.55
N PHE A 145 37.33 0.01 -7.76
CA PHE A 145 36.74 -0.34 -9.04
C PHE A 145 35.60 0.61 -9.44
N PHE A 146 34.73 0.96 -8.50
CA PHE A 146 33.64 1.90 -8.71
C PHE A 146 34.16 3.28 -9.10
N SER A 147 35.08 3.86 -8.32
CA SER A 147 35.63 5.20 -8.55
C SER A 147 36.34 5.29 -9.91
N LYS A 148 37.12 4.27 -10.29
CA LYS A 148 37.75 4.21 -11.62
C LYS A 148 36.74 4.20 -12.76
N LYS A 149 35.65 3.43 -12.63
CA LYS A 149 34.58 3.41 -13.66
C LYS A 149 33.76 4.70 -13.69
N ALA A 150 33.46 5.27 -12.53
CA ALA A 150 32.71 6.51 -12.42
C ALA A 150 33.49 7.68 -13.05
N LEU A 151 34.79 7.76 -12.82
CA LEU A 151 35.69 8.72 -13.47
C LEU A 151 35.73 8.52 -14.99
N LYS A 152 35.93 7.27 -15.44
CA LYS A 152 35.96 6.94 -16.88
C LYS A 152 34.65 7.27 -17.59
N SER A 153 33.52 7.21 -16.89
CA SER A 153 32.19 7.57 -17.40
C SER A 153 31.79 9.02 -17.15
N GLN A 154 32.72 9.85 -16.63
CA GLN A 154 32.51 11.27 -16.33
C GLN A 154 31.33 11.54 -15.37
N ARG A 155 31.04 10.59 -14.48
CA ARG A 155 29.99 10.72 -13.45
C ARG A 155 30.50 11.31 -12.14
N ILE A 156 31.82 11.35 -11.96
CA ILE A 156 32.51 12.00 -10.84
C ILE A 156 33.75 12.74 -11.38
N ASN A 157 34.21 13.76 -10.67
CA ASN A 157 35.42 14.52 -10.99
C ASN A 157 36.67 13.89 -10.34
N GLU A 158 37.86 14.35 -10.73
CA GLU A 158 39.12 13.86 -10.15
C GLU A 158 39.26 14.21 -8.66
N GLU A 159 38.66 15.31 -8.21
CA GLU A 159 38.67 15.72 -6.80
C GLU A 159 37.97 14.69 -5.91
N SER A 160 36.87 14.09 -6.36
CA SER A 160 36.16 13.00 -5.67
C SER A 160 36.96 11.70 -5.57
N LEU A 161 38.11 11.56 -6.22
CA LEU A 161 38.99 10.38 -6.01
C LEU A 161 39.69 10.41 -4.65
N THR A 162 39.73 11.58 -4.01
CA THR A 162 40.33 11.75 -2.68
C THR A 162 39.33 11.53 -1.53
N ASP A 163 38.05 11.35 -1.86
CA ASP A 163 36.99 11.07 -0.89
C ASP A 163 37.25 9.76 -0.16
N THR A 164 36.99 9.72 1.16
CA THR A 164 36.99 8.46 1.91
C THR A 164 35.81 7.59 1.50
N ASN A 165 35.85 6.28 1.80
CA ASN A 165 34.73 5.38 1.53
C ASN A 165 33.43 5.88 2.21
N GLU A 166 33.53 6.48 3.39
CA GLU A 166 32.39 7.10 4.09
C GLU A 166 31.79 8.25 3.29
N GLN A 167 32.63 9.16 2.79
CA GLN A 167 32.21 10.31 1.99
C GLN A 167 31.60 9.87 0.66
N LEU A 168 32.22 8.88 0.00
CA LEU A 168 31.71 8.30 -1.23
C LEU A 168 30.32 7.68 -1.04
N LEU A 169 30.11 6.89 0.01
CA LEU A 169 28.79 6.30 0.32
C LEU A 169 27.74 7.36 0.67
N GLU A 170 28.14 8.43 1.35
CA GLU A 170 27.26 9.54 1.70
C GLU A 170 26.81 10.32 0.46
N ASN A 171 27.74 10.64 -0.44
CA ASN A 171 27.47 11.29 -1.72
C ASN A 171 26.54 10.45 -2.61
N LEU A 172 26.65 9.12 -2.54
CA LEU A 172 25.78 8.18 -3.26
C LEU A 172 24.45 7.92 -2.55
N GLN A 173 24.18 8.56 -1.40
CA GLN A 173 23.00 8.33 -0.56
C GLN A 173 22.84 6.86 -0.11
N LEU A 174 23.95 6.15 0.03
CA LEU A 174 24.01 4.75 0.49
C LEU A 174 24.29 4.63 1.99
N LYS A 175 24.52 5.76 2.66
CA LYS A 175 24.69 5.86 4.10
C LYS A 175 23.38 6.35 4.72
N LEU A 176 22.76 5.53 5.57
CA LEU A 176 21.62 5.96 6.37
C LEU A 176 22.12 6.50 7.71
N GLN A 177 21.59 7.67 8.10
CA GLN A 177 21.80 8.29 9.41
C GLN A 177 21.34 7.38 10.55
#